data_AF-A0AA38YY42-F1
#
_entry.id   AF-A0AA38YY42-F1
#
_cell.length_a   1.000
_cell.length_b   1.000
_cell.length_c   1.000
_cell.angle_alpha   90.00
_cell.angle_beta   90.00
_cell.angle_gamma   90.00
#
_symmetry.space_group_name_H-M   'P 1'
#
loop_
_entity.id
_entity.type
_entity.pdbx_description
1 polymer ?
#
loop_
_entity_poly.entity_id
_entity_poly.type
_entity_poly.pdbx_seq_one_letter_code
_entity_poly.pdbx_strand_id
1 'polypeptide(L)'
;MTYLSWLLMWFEACSGLKINLEKSELIPVGRVHDIEGLALKLGCKVGGLPSCYLGLPLGAPFNSLVVWDGVEERFRRRLAMWKRQYISKGGRLTLIRSTLSSMPIHFMSLFRLPRKVRLKLEKI
;
A
#
# COMPACT_ATOMS: atom_id res chain seq x y z
N MET A 1 17.76 -5.70 20.55
CA MET A 1 16.44 -6.33 20.26
C MET A 1 15.71 -6.89 21.47
N THR A 2 16.37 -7.29 22.56
CA THR A 2 15.65 -7.75 23.78
C THR A 2 14.63 -6.72 24.27
N TYR A 3 15.02 -5.44 24.40
CA TYR A 3 14.11 -4.37 24.83
C TYR A 3 12.86 -4.22 23.95
N LEU A 4 12.98 -4.42 22.64
CA LEU A 4 11.84 -4.35 21.72
C LEU A 4 10.87 -5.51 21.96
N SER A 5 11.38 -6.74 22.11
CA SER A 5 10.57 -7.90 22.46
C SER A 5 9.82 -7.70 23.79
N TRP A 6 10.49 -7.14 24.80
CA TRP A 6 9.85 -6.81 26.09
C TRP A 6 8.76 -5.75 25.93
N LEU A 7 9.02 -4.70 25.17
CA LEU A 7 8.03 -3.64 24.92
C LEU A 7 6.80 -4.16 24.19
N LEU A 8 7.01 -5.01 23.18
CA LEU A 8 5.93 -5.67 22.45
C LEU A 8 5.11 -6.60 23.36
N MET A 9 5.76 -7.35 24.24
CA MET A 9 5.07 -8.18 25.24
C MET A 9 4.23 -7.34 26.22
N TRP A 10 4.77 -6.22 26.71
CA TRP A 10 4.01 -5.30 27.56
C TRP A 10 2.84 -4.67 26.82
N PHE A 11 3.00 -4.32 25.54
CA PHE A 11 1.90 -3.84 24.71
C PHE A 11 0.79 -4.88 24.60
N GLU A 12 1.12 -6.15 24.34
CA GLU A 12 0.12 -7.24 24.29
C GLU A 12 -0.61 -7.38 25.64
N ALA A 13 0.13 -7.36 26.75
CA ALA A 13 -0.43 -7.46 28.09
C ALA A 13 -1.36 -6.29 28.44
N CYS A 14 -0.98 -5.06 28.11
CA CYS A 14 -1.76 -3.85 28.43
C CYS A 14 -2.96 -3.65 27.49
N SER A 15 -2.84 -4.02 26.21
CA SER A 15 -3.90 -3.81 25.21
C SER A 15 -4.86 -4.98 25.07
N GLY A 16 -4.48 -6.18 25.53
CA GLY A 16 -5.21 -7.42 25.26
C GLY A 16 -5.14 -7.88 23.80
N LEU A 17 -4.31 -7.24 22.97
CA LEU A 17 -4.07 -7.61 21.58
C LEU A 17 -2.90 -8.58 21.45
N LYS A 18 -2.83 -9.27 20.31
CA LYS A 18 -1.70 -10.14 19.94
C LYS A 18 -1.04 -9.68 18.65
N ILE A 19 0.28 -9.60 18.67
CA ILE A 19 1.11 -9.25 17.54
C ILE A 19 1.14 -10.42 16.57
N ASN A 20 0.85 -10.12 15.31
CA ASN A 20 0.94 -11.10 14.25
C ASN A 20 2.35 -11.09 13.64
N LEU A 21 3.23 -11.94 14.17
CA LEU A 21 4.60 -12.08 13.68
C LEU A 21 4.68 -12.67 12.26
N GLU A 22 3.65 -13.41 11.81
CA GLU A 22 3.58 -13.97 10.45
C GLU A 22 3.41 -12.87 9.38
N LYS A 23 2.67 -11.81 9.71
CA LYS A 23 2.45 -10.61 8.89
C LYS A 23 3.46 -9.50 9.17
N SER A 24 4.25 -9.62 10.23
CA SER A 24 5.27 -8.64 10.58
C SER A 24 6.57 -8.93 9.85
N GLU A 25 7.23 -7.88 9.39
CA GLU A 25 8.51 -7.96 8.69
C GLU A 25 9.49 -6.90 9.20
N LEU A 26 10.78 -7.25 9.18
CA LEU A 26 11.87 -6.35 9.50
C LEU A 26 12.53 -5.91 8.19
N ILE A 27 12.39 -4.63 7.84
CA ILE A 27 12.95 -4.07 6.60
C ILE A 27 14.20 -3.24 6.96
N PRO A 28 15.40 -3.62 6.47
CA PRO A 28 16.61 -2.82 6.70
C PRO A 28 16.56 -1.54 5.86
N VAL A 29 16.90 -0.40 6.49
CA VAL A 29 17.08 0.88 5.79
C VAL A 29 18.55 1.27 5.87
N GLY A 30 19.24 1.31 4.74
CA GLY A 30 20.68 1.55 4.66
C GLY A 30 21.51 0.30 4.96
N ARG A 31 22.74 0.48 5.45
CA ARG A 31 23.64 -0.63 5.81
C ARG A 31 23.34 -1.10 7.23
N VAL A 32 22.67 -2.24 7.35
CA VAL A 32 22.39 -2.91 8.62
C VAL A 32 23.10 -4.26 8.63
N HIS A 33 23.93 -4.50 9.64
CA HIS A 33 24.57 -5.80 9.84
C HIS A 33 23.65 -6.75 10.60
N ASP A 34 23.70 -8.03 10.28
CA ASP A 34 22.98 -9.11 10.98
C ASP A 34 21.44 -8.96 11.02
N ILE A 35 20.82 -8.53 9.93
CA ILE A 35 19.36 -8.39 9.85
C ILE A 35 18.62 -9.71 10.09
N GLU A 36 19.21 -10.82 9.66
CA GLU A 36 18.66 -12.17 9.83
C GLU A 36 18.65 -12.59 11.29
N GLY A 37 19.74 -12.37 12.04
CA GLY A 37 19.78 -12.65 13.48
C GLY A 37 18.78 -11.79 14.27
N LEU A 38 18.60 -10.53 13.86
CA LEU A 38 17.61 -9.64 14.47
C LEU A 38 16.16 -10.09 14.21
N ALA A 39 15.85 -10.49 12.98
CA ALA A 39 14.53 -11.00 12.60
C ALA A 39 14.22 -12.34 13.30
N LEU A 40 15.19 -13.25 13.37
CA LEU A 40 15.08 -14.51 14.09
C LEU A 40 14.78 -14.29 15.58
N LYS A 41 15.47 -13.33 16.21
CA LYS A 41 15.26 -12.98 17.62
C LYS A 41 13.88 -12.37 17.90
N LEU A 42 13.31 -11.67 16.92
CA LEU A 42 11.94 -11.14 17.00
C LEU A 42 10.87 -12.16 16.58
N GLY A 43 11.26 -13.22 15.87
CA GLY A 43 10.34 -14.21 15.31
C GLY A 43 9.58 -13.71 14.09
N CYS A 44 10.07 -12.70 13.37
CA CYS A 44 9.45 -12.14 12.17
C CYS A 44 10.28 -12.40 10.91
N LYS A 45 9.71 -12.09 9.74
CA LYS A 45 10.40 -12.26 8.44
C LYS A 45 11.31 -11.08 8.15
N VAL A 46 12.38 -11.28 7.38
CA VAL A 46 13.12 -10.17 6.78
C VAL A 46 12.37 -9.71 5.53
N GLY A 47 12.04 -8.43 5.47
CA GLY A 47 11.40 -7.79 4.32
C GLY A 47 12.38 -6.95 3.51
N GLY A 48 11.91 -6.39 2.40
CA GLY A 48 12.72 -5.55 1.51
C GLY A 48 11.91 -4.42 0.89
N LEU A 49 12.60 -3.35 0.49
CA LEU A 49 12.00 -2.28 -0.30
C LEU A 49 12.13 -2.57 -1.81
N PRO A 50 11.13 -2.18 -2.63
CA PRO A 50 9.89 -1.52 -2.22
C PRO A 50 8.86 -2.51 -1.61
N SER A 51 8.20 -2.11 -0.53
CA SER A 51 7.14 -2.89 0.13
C SER A 51 5.78 -2.18 0.05
N CYS A 52 4.67 -2.85 0.36
CA CYS A 52 3.33 -2.25 0.29
C CYS A 52 2.78 -1.96 1.70
N TYR A 53 2.53 -0.69 2.01
CA TYR A 53 1.93 -0.27 3.27
C TYR A 53 0.69 0.59 3.01
N LEU A 54 -0.45 0.20 3.59
CA LEU A 54 -1.75 0.84 3.37
C LEU A 54 -2.15 0.94 1.87
N GLY A 55 -1.63 0.03 1.04
CA GLY A 55 -1.89 0.03 -0.40
C GLY A 55 -1.01 1.00 -1.22
N LEU A 56 0.00 1.62 -0.58
CA LEU A 56 1.00 2.48 -1.21
C LEU A 56 2.38 1.81 -1.15
N PRO A 57 3.21 1.97 -2.19
CA PRO A 57 4.55 1.41 -2.16
C PRO A 57 5.49 2.28 -1.32
N LEU A 58 6.05 1.69 -0.28
CA LEU A 58 7.15 2.26 0.51
C LEU A 58 8.47 2.04 -0.22
N GLY A 59 9.34 3.05 -0.23
CA GLY A 59 10.69 2.94 -0.79
C GLY A 59 10.76 2.88 -2.33
N ALA A 60 9.64 3.02 -3.03
CA ALA A 60 9.64 3.10 -4.48
C ALA A 60 10.18 4.47 -4.97
N PRO A 61 10.84 4.52 -6.14
CA PRO A 61 11.28 5.79 -6.73
C PRO A 61 10.10 6.74 -6.98
N PHE A 62 10.26 8.03 -6.66
CA PHE A 62 9.20 9.04 -6.77
C PHE A 62 8.65 9.24 -8.19
N ASN A 63 9.42 8.86 -9.21
CA ASN A 63 9.09 8.97 -10.64
C ASN A 63 8.71 7.61 -11.28
N SER A 64 8.56 6.54 -10.49
CA SER A 64 8.24 5.22 -11.01
C SER A 64 6.83 5.18 -11.60
N LEU A 65 6.73 4.80 -12.88
CA LEU A 65 5.45 4.57 -13.55
C LEU A 65 4.77 3.31 -13.05
N VAL A 66 5.56 2.30 -12.67
CA VAL A 66 5.08 0.97 -12.24
C VAL A 66 4.22 1.06 -10.97
N VAL A 67 4.52 2.03 -10.10
CA VAL A 67 3.72 2.34 -8.90
C VAL A 67 2.25 2.63 -9.24
N TRP A 68 1.98 3.17 -10.42
CA TRP A 68 0.63 3.56 -10.85
C TRP A 68 -0.14 2.45 -11.54
N ASP A 69 0.50 1.33 -11.91
CA ASP A 69 -0.16 0.22 -12.63
C ASP A 69 -1.31 -0.38 -11.79
N GLY A 70 -1.12 -0.50 -10.47
CA GLY A 70 -2.16 -0.98 -9.56
C GLY A 70 -3.35 -0.01 -9.39
N VAL A 71 -3.17 1.28 -9.69
CA VAL A 71 -4.27 2.27 -9.75
C VAL A 71 -5.00 2.13 -11.08
N GLU A 72 -4.24 2.00 -12.18
CA GLU A 72 -4.75 1.81 -13.53
C GLU A 72 -5.63 0.55 -13.63
N GLU A 73 -5.17 -0.57 -13.06
CA GLU A 73 -5.92 -1.82 -13.03
C GLU A 73 -7.22 -1.71 -12.23
N ARG A 74 -7.17 -1.05 -11.06
CA ARG A 74 -8.36 -0.81 -10.23
C ARG A 74 -9.39 0.07 -10.93
N PHE A 75 -8.95 1.09 -11.69
CA PHE A 75 -9.82 1.90 -12.55
C PHE A 75 -10.58 1.04 -13.54
N ARG A 76 -9.85 0.25 -14.34
CA ARG A 76 -10.45 -0.63 -15.35
C ARG A 76 -11.43 -1.62 -14.74
N ARG A 77 -11.07 -2.25 -13.62
CA ARG A 77 -11.90 -3.25 -12.94
C ARG A 77 -13.23 -2.64 -12.45
N ARG A 78 -13.19 -1.45 -11.84
CA ARG A 78 -14.41 -0.77 -11.38
C ARG A 78 -15.31 -0.33 -12.53
N LEU A 79 -14.75 0.28 -13.57
CA LEU A 79 -15.51 0.70 -14.74
C LEU A 79 -16.16 -0.48 -15.47
N ALA A 80 -15.44 -1.60 -15.60
CA ALA A 80 -15.98 -2.82 -16.17
C ALA A 80 -17.18 -3.36 -15.38
N MET A 81 -17.11 -3.33 -14.05
CA MET A 81 -18.24 -3.74 -13.18
C MET A 81 -19.45 -2.82 -13.34
N TRP A 82 -19.26 -1.50 -13.37
CA TRP A 82 -20.36 -0.55 -13.49
C TRP A 82 -21.07 -0.60 -14.84
N LYS A 83 -20.35 -0.95 -15.91
CA LYS A 83 -20.96 -1.19 -17.22
C LYS A 83 -21.94 -2.37 -17.19
N ARG A 84 -21.66 -3.40 -16.36
CA ARG A 84 -22.52 -4.58 -16.20
C ARG A 84 -23.75 -4.32 -15.31
N GLN A 85 -23.68 -3.35 -14.39
CA GLN A 85 -24.71 -3.13 -13.36
C GLN A 85 -25.89 -2.23 -13.77
N TYR A 86 -26.14 -1.99 -15.07
CA TYR A 86 -27.24 -1.14 -15.56
C TYR A 86 -27.36 0.24 -14.85
N ILE A 87 -26.24 0.94 -14.69
CA ILE A 87 -26.21 2.23 -13.96
C ILE A 87 -26.57 3.40 -14.89
N SER A 88 -27.42 4.30 -14.40
CA SER A 88 -27.80 5.55 -15.06
C SER A 88 -26.61 6.50 -15.27
N LYS A 89 -26.74 7.48 -16.17
CA LYS A 89 -25.67 8.49 -16.41
C LYS A 89 -25.31 9.25 -15.12
N GLY A 90 -26.32 9.67 -14.35
CA GLY A 90 -26.12 10.34 -13.06
C GLY A 90 -25.43 9.45 -12.03
N GLY A 91 -25.86 8.19 -11.92
CA GLY A 91 -25.22 7.22 -11.01
C GLY A 91 -23.75 6.97 -11.34
N ARG A 92 -23.40 6.89 -12.63
CA ARG A 92 -22.00 6.76 -13.07
C ARG A 92 -21.17 7.98 -12.71
N LEU A 93 -21.70 9.20 -12.92
CA LEU A 93 -20.99 10.42 -12.55
C LEU A 93 -20.73 10.48 -11.04
N THR A 94 -21.71 10.11 -10.23
CA THR A 94 -21.55 10.02 -8.77
C THR A 94 -20.46 9.01 -8.39
N LEU A 95 -20.45 7.82 -8.99
CA LEU A 95 -19.44 6.80 -8.73
C LEU A 95 -18.04 7.23 -9.15
N ILE A 96 -17.89 7.90 -10.30
CA ILE A 96 -16.61 8.47 -10.73
C ILE A 96 -16.09 9.44 -9.66
N ARG A 97 -16.93 10.38 -9.21
CA ARG A 97 -16.55 11.39 -8.21
C ARG A 97 -16.22 10.80 -6.85
N SER A 98 -17.00 9.84 -6.36
CA SER A 98 -16.83 9.28 -5.02
C SER A 98 -15.78 8.18 -4.92
N THR A 99 -15.58 7.40 -5.99
CA THR A 99 -14.72 6.20 -5.93
C THR A 99 -13.54 6.20 -6.91
N LEU A 100 -13.69 6.70 -8.14
CA LEU A 100 -12.53 6.76 -9.04
C LEU A 100 -11.58 7.88 -8.63
N SER A 101 -12.08 9.07 -8.34
CA SER A 101 -11.24 10.22 -8.00
C SER A 101 -10.41 9.99 -6.74
N SER A 102 -10.92 9.27 -5.74
CA SER A 102 -10.22 9.06 -4.46
C SER A 102 -8.97 8.18 -4.56
N MET A 103 -8.93 7.22 -5.50
CA MET A 103 -7.79 6.32 -5.67
C MET A 103 -6.48 7.02 -6.12
N PRO A 104 -6.44 7.79 -7.22
CA PRO A 104 -5.25 8.52 -7.62
C PRO A 104 -4.96 9.64 -6.62
N ILE A 105 -5.97 10.25 -5.99
CA ILE A 105 -5.75 11.25 -4.92
C ILE A 105 -4.94 10.65 -3.76
N HIS A 106 -5.27 9.43 -3.34
CA HIS A 106 -4.51 8.74 -2.30
C HIS A 106 -3.04 8.55 -2.70
N PHE A 107 -2.76 8.11 -3.93
CA PHE A 107 -1.40 7.97 -4.45
C PHE A 107 -0.69 9.32 -4.63
N MET A 108 -1.42 10.37 -5.02
CA MET A 108 -0.90 11.72 -5.21
C MET A 108 -0.42 12.38 -3.90
N SER A 109 -0.86 11.88 -2.74
CA SER A 109 -0.36 12.36 -1.45
C SER A 109 1.13 12.07 -1.23
N LEU A 110 1.68 11.03 -1.87
CA LEU A 110 3.09 10.62 -1.76
C LEU A 110 3.85 10.73 -3.09
N PHE A 111 3.18 10.53 -4.22
CA PHE A 111 3.81 10.46 -5.54
C PHE A 111 3.27 11.53 -6.48
N ARG A 112 4.17 12.23 -7.18
CA ARG A 112 3.74 13.17 -8.21
C ARG A 112 3.15 12.40 -9.39
N LEU A 113 1.89 12.69 -9.74
CA LEU A 113 1.22 12.06 -10.88
C LEU A 113 1.97 12.35 -12.20
N PRO A 114 2.57 11.34 -12.86
CA PRO A 114 3.26 11.55 -14.12
C PRO A 114 2.26 11.89 -15.23
N ARG A 115 2.64 12.78 -16.16
CA ARG A 115 1.79 13.18 -17.30
C ARG A 115 1.31 11.97 -18.11
N LYS A 116 2.18 10.97 -18.30
CA LYS A 116 1.84 9.71 -18.99
C LYS A 116 0.70 8.96 -18.28
N VAL A 117 0.75 8.85 -16.96
CA VAL A 117 -0.29 8.17 -16.16
C VAL A 117 -1.60 8.95 -16.23
N ARG A 118 -1.56 10.28 -16.06
CA ARG A 118 -2.76 11.13 -16.21
C ARG A 118 -3.45 10.89 -17.56
N LEU A 119 -2.69 10.96 -18.65
CA LEU A 119 -3.21 10.74 -20.01
C LEU A 119 -3.76 9.32 -20.21
N LYS A 120 -3.20 8.31 -19.54
CA LYS A 120 -3.76 6.96 -19.57
C LYS A 120 -5.08 6.89 -18.80
N LEU A 121 -5.15 7.43 -17.59
CA LEU A 121 -6.35 7.41 -16.75
C LEU A 121 -7.51 8.16 -17.40
N GLU A 122 -7.25 9.27 -18.09
CA GLU A 122 -8.26 10.04 -18.85
C GLU A 122 -8.82 9.29 -20.07
N LYS A 123 -8.09 8.30 -20.59
CA LYS A 123 -8.49 7.49 -21.76
C LYS A 123 -9.26 6.22 -21.40
N ILE A 124 -9.23 5.80 -20.13
CA ILE A 124 -9.90 4.59 -19.63
C ILE A 124 -11.40 4.84 -19.49
#